data_AF-A0A2P4SJ74-F1
#
_entry.id   AF-A0A2P4SJ74-F1
#
_cell.length_a   1.000
_cell.length_b   1.000
_cell.length_c   1.000
_cell.angle_alpha   90.00
_cell.angle_beta   90.00
_cell.angle_gamma   90.00
#
_symmetry.space_group_name_H-M   'P 1'
#
loop_
_entity.id
_entity.type
_entity.pdbx_description
1 polymer ?
#
loop_
_entity_poly.entity_id
_entity_poly.type
_entity_poly.pdbx_seq_one_letter_code
_entity_poly.pdbx_strand_id
1 'polypeptide(L)'
;VKSWLVMFGFQLSNIIPGFPRAKMYFVSPPYELTESQACENGQLITGVQQTTERHNQAFMALEGQVISKRLHASIREKAGHWFATSTPIIGKGIMFAVKEGRVTTGISSIATDDSRKIASVLNSAHYLEKMHYSIEGKDTHYFVKIGSADSDLVTLAMTSGRKVLDSGVNVTVSQPTLLINGRTRRFTNIEFQYSTLLINIRYGLTADTLDEEKARVLDQARQRALGSAWAKEQQKARDGREGSRVWTDGEKQQLLNTGRVQGYEGYYVLPVEQYPELADSSSNIQFLRQNEMGKR
;
A
#
# COMPACT_ATOMS: atom_id res chain seq x y z
N VAL A 1 -31.66 18.13 -23.27
CA VAL A 1 -31.50 18.22 -24.74
C VAL A 1 -30.58 17.14 -25.29
N LYS A 2 -29.33 16.99 -24.84
CA LYS A 2 -28.41 15.97 -25.40
C LYS A 2 -28.94 14.52 -25.42
N SER A 3 -29.57 14.07 -24.33
CA SER A 3 -30.13 12.72 -24.26
C SER A 3 -31.33 12.52 -25.19
N TRP A 4 -32.13 13.56 -25.43
CA TRP A 4 -33.22 13.51 -26.41
C TRP A 4 -32.67 13.41 -27.83
N LEU A 5 -31.64 14.18 -28.17
CA LEU A 5 -31.00 14.12 -29.50
C LEU A 5 -30.48 12.72 -29.83
N VAL A 6 -29.89 12.01 -28.85
CA VAL A 6 -29.46 10.61 -29.02
C VAL A 6 -30.65 9.68 -29.36
N MET A 7 -31.84 9.90 -28.78
CA MET A 7 -33.03 9.09 -29.12
C MET A 7 -33.49 9.28 -30.57
N PHE A 8 -33.27 10.45 -31.15
CA PHE A 8 -33.55 10.74 -32.57
C PHE A 8 -32.41 10.32 -33.52
N GLY A 9 -31.38 9.62 -33.02
CA GLY A 9 -30.24 9.16 -33.80
C GLY A 9 -29.17 10.22 -34.08
N PHE A 10 -29.27 11.42 -33.50
CA PHE A 10 -28.23 12.44 -33.65
C PHE A 10 -26.98 12.08 -32.85
N GLN A 11 -25.83 12.16 -33.51
CA GLN A 11 -24.53 11.92 -32.90
C GLN A 11 -23.68 13.21 -32.86
N LEU A 12 -23.92 14.06 -31.86
CA LEU A 12 -23.21 15.36 -31.73
C LEU A 12 -21.69 15.22 -31.68
N SER A 13 -21.17 14.11 -31.13
CA SER A 13 -19.72 13.83 -31.11
C SER A 13 -19.06 13.73 -32.48
N ASN A 14 -19.85 13.52 -33.55
CA ASN A 14 -19.32 13.43 -34.92
C ASN A 14 -19.27 14.79 -35.62
N ILE A 15 -20.01 15.79 -35.13
CA ILE A 15 -20.13 17.12 -35.74
C ILE A 15 -19.47 18.23 -34.91
N ILE A 16 -19.41 18.06 -33.58
CA ILE A 16 -18.75 18.99 -32.66
C ILE A 16 -17.53 18.27 -32.07
N PRO A 17 -16.30 18.62 -32.51
CA PRO A 17 -15.08 18.05 -31.97
C PRO A 17 -15.01 18.19 -30.44
N GLY A 18 -14.65 17.09 -29.76
CA GLY A 18 -14.56 17.05 -28.29
C GLY A 18 -15.91 16.87 -27.56
N PHE A 19 -17.05 16.91 -28.26
CA PHE A 19 -18.34 16.68 -27.60
C PHE A 19 -18.44 15.24 -27.07
N PRO A 20 -18.85 15.03 -25.79
CA PRO A 20 -18.81 13.72 -25.16
C PRO A 20 -19.72 12.71 -25.87
N ARG A 21 -19.14 11.59 -26.29
CA ARG A 21 -19.88 10.47 -26.88
C ARG A 21 -20.71 9.75 -25.81
N ALA A 22 -21.95 9.39 -26.15
CA ALA A 22 -22.80 8.57 -25.29
C ALA A 22 -22.16 7.19 -25.07
N LYS A 23 -21.98 6.79 -23.80
CA LYS A 23 -21.39 5.50 -23.44
C LYS A 23 -22.38 4.36 -23.76
N MET A 24 -21.97 3.41 -24.59
CA MET A 24 -22.74 2.22 -24.95
C MET A 24 -22.10 0.97 -24.35
N TYR A 25 -22.23 0.80 -23.04
CA TYR A 25 -21.69 -0.34 -22.32
C TYR A 25 -22.79 -1.03 -21.53
N PHE A 26 -22.94 -2.34 -21.70
CA PHE A 26 -23.79 -3.15 -20.83
C PHE A 26 -23.10 -3.41 -19.48
N VAL A 27 -21.81 -3.74 -19.51
CA VAL A 27 -20.93 -3.87 -18.34
C VAL A 27 -19.89 -2.75 -18.37
N SER A 28 -19.64 -2.08 -17.24
CA SER A 28 -18.63 -1.03 -17.17
C SER A 28 -17.24 -1.59 -17.51
N PRO A 29 -16.48 -0.95 -18.40
CA PRO A 29 -15.11 -1.36 -18.69
C PRO A 29 -14.19 -1.19 -17.47
N PRO A 30 -13.03 -1.88 -17.44
CA PRO A 30 -12.04 -1.71 -16.39
C PRO A 30 -11.32 -0.36 -16.49
N TYR A 31 -10.64 0.04 -15.40
CA TYR A 31 -10.02 1.35 -15.25
C TYR A 31 -9.04 1.68 -16.39
N GLU A 32 -8.15 0.75 -16.71
CA GLU A 32 -7.12 0.89 -17.75
C GLU A 32 -7.72 1.11 -19.15
N LEU A 33 -8.88 0.53 -19.43
CA LEU A 33 -9.58 0.69 -20.72
C LEU A 33 -10.25 2.07 -20.81
N THR A 34 -10.81 2.56 -19.70
CA THR A 34 -11.39 3.92 -19.67
C THR A 34 -10.32 5.01 -19.67
N GLU A 35 -9.22 4.83 -18.94
CA GLU A 35 -8.13 5.81 -18.86
C GLU A 35 -7.34 5.91 -20.15
N SER A 36 -7.12 4.80 -20.87
CA SER A 36 -6.43 4.81 -22.16
C SER A 36 -7.14 5.61 -23.25
N GLN A 37 -8.45 5.87 -23.11
CA GLN A 37 -9.21 6.76 -24.00
C GLN A 37 -9.34 8.19 -23.47
N ALA A 38 -9.14 8.37 -22.16
CA ALA A 38 -9.28 9.67 -21.51
C ALA A 38 -7.93 10.40 -21.44
N CYS A 39 -6.82 9.68 -21.58
CA CYS A 39 -5.47 10.23 -21.48
C CYS A 39 -5.09 11.16 -22.63
N GLU A 40 -5.78 11.08 -23.79
CA GLU A 40 -5.63 12.06 -24.88
C GLU A 40 -6.27 13.42 -24.56
N ASN A 41 -7.09 13.52 -23.51
CA ASN A 41 -7.66 14.79 -23.09
C ASN A 41 -6.60 15.72 -22.49
N GLY A 42 -6.81 17.03 -22.62
CA GLY A 42 -5.92 18.02 -22.02
C GLY A 42 -5.84 17.86 -20.49
N GLN A 43 -4.62 17.85 -19.95
CA GLN A 43 -4.42 17.78 -18.49
C GLN A 43 -4.89 19.05 -17.79
N LEU A 44 -5.20 18.97 -16.48
CA LEU A 44 -5.80 20.06 -15.68
C LEU A 44 -4.94 20.50 -14.49
N ILE A 45 -3.62 20.37 -14.59
CA ILE A 45 -2.67 20.63 -13.50
C ILE A 45 -2.48 22.14 -13.27
N THR A 46 -2.39 22.92 -14.35
CA THR A 46 -2.08 24.35 -14.32
C THR A 46 -3.33 25.23 -14.46
N GLY A 47 -3.22 26.51 -14.07
CA GLY A 47 -4.34 27.45 -14.16
C GLY A 47 -4.78 27.76 -15.61
N VAL A 48 -3.84 27.79 -16.57
CA VAL A 48 -4.18 28.00 -17.98
C VAL A 48 -4.94 26.81 -18.55
N GLN A 49 -4.52 25.58 -18.21
CA GLN A 49 -5.22 24.35 -18.60
C GLN A 49 -6.67 24.34 -18.11
N GLN A 50 -6.90 24.67 -16.84
CA GLN A 50 -8.25 24.78 -16.28
C GLN A 50 -9.06 25.92 -16.92
N THR A 51 -8.40 26.98 -17.37
CA THR A 51 -9.06 28.08 -18.09
C THR A 51 -9.52 27.63 -19.47
N THR A 52 -8.67 26.92 -20.21
CA THR A 52 -9.02 26.31 -21.49
C THR A 52 -10.19 25.35 -21.33
N GLU A 53 -10.18 24.50 -20.30
CA GLU A 53 -11.28 23.57 -20.04
C GLU A 53 -12.61 24.27 -19.72
N ARG A 54 -12.58 25.38 -18.98
CA ARG A 54 -13.78 26.21 -18.76
C ARG A 54 -14.36 26.74 -20.07
N HIS A 55 -13.51 27.16 -21.02
CA HIS A 55 -13.98 27.62 -22.34
C HIS A 55 -14.57 26.46 -23.14
N ASN A 56 -13.91 25.28 -23.16
CA ASN A 56 -14.43 24.08 -23.83
C ASN A 56 -15.80 23.67 -23.29
N GLN A 57 -15.94 23.57 -21.97
CA GLN A 57 -17.21 23.18 -21.33
C GLN A 57 -18.32 24.21 -21.57
N ALA A 58 -18.01 25.51 -21.50
CA ALA A 58 -18.98 26.57 -21.77
C ALA A 58 -19.44 26.56 -23.24
N PHE A 59 -18.53 26.31 -24.18
CA PHE A 59 -18.86 26.21 -25.61
C PHE A 59 -19.74 25.00 -25.94
N MET A 60 -19.58 23.88 -25.22
CA MET A 60 -20.36 22.64 -25.42
C MET A 60 -21.71 22.61 -24.68
N ALA A 61 -22.06 23.64 -23.91
CA ALA A 61 -23.33 23.72 -23.18
C ALA A 61 -24.51 23.92 -24.15
N LEU A 62 -25.55 23.10 -24.04
CA LEU A 62 -26.74 23.17 -24.91
C LEU A 62 -27.91 23.91 -24.25
N GLU A 63 -28.17 23.64 -22.98
CA GLU A 63 -29.28 24.24 -22.24
C GLU A 63 -28.85 25.50 -21.48
N GLY A 64 -29.70 26.54 -21.46
CA GLY A 64 -29.47 27.72 -20.61
C GLY A 64 -29.57 27.42 -19.11
N GLN A 65 -30.22 26.32 -18.72
CA GLN A 65 -30.31 25.87 -17.34
C GLN A 65 -30.40 24.33 -17.28
N VAL A 66 -29.62 23.72 -16.38
CA VAL A 66 -29.60 22.26 -16.16
C VAL A 66 -30.08 21.96 -14.73
N ILE A 67 -31.06 21.08 -14.61
CA ILE A 67 -31.54 20.61 -13.30
C ILE A 67 -30.58 19.59 -12.68
N SER A 68 -30.41 19.63 -11.36
CA SER A 68 -29.69 18.58 -10.63
C SER A 68 -30.61 17.37 -10.42
N LYS A 69 -30.52 16.36 -11.30
CA LYS A 69 -31.33 15.14 -11.22
C LYS A 69 -30.81 14.19 -10.13
N ARG A 70 -31.00 14.54 -8.86
CA ARG A 70 -30.65 13.72 -7.69
C ARG A 70 -31.83 13.65 -6.73
N LEU A 71 -32.28 12.43 -6.42
CA LEU A 71 -33.33 12.15 -5.42
C LEU A 71 -32.73 11.71 -4.08
N HIS A 72 -31.62 12.35 -3.68
CA HIS A 72 -30.92 12.09 -2.43
C HIS A 72 -30.25 13.38 -1.94
N ALA A 73 -30.03 13.48 -0.63
CA ALA A 73 -29.32 14.60 -0.03
C ALA A 73 -27.86 14.66 -0.53
N SER A 74 -27.32 15.87 -0.66
CA SER A 74 -25.91 16.04 -0.98
C SER A 74 -25.02 15.62 0.20
N ILE A 75 -24.01 14.82 -0.09
CA ILE A 75 -22.99 14.41 0.88
C ILE A 75 -21.68 15.11 0.52
N ARG A 76 -20.94 15.58 1.53
CA ARG A 76 -19.61 16.14 1.32
C ARG A 76 -18.64 15.01 0.99
N GLU A 77 -18.28 14.90 -0.28
CA GLU A 77 -17.31 13.92 -0.78
C GLU A 77 -15.88 14.43 -0.56
N LYS A 78 -14.98 13.52 -0.15
CA LYS A 78 -13.54 13.78 -0.03
C LYS A 78 -12.80 12.74 -0.87
N ALA A 79 -11.85 13.20 -1.68
CA ALA A 79 -11.10 12.32 -2.60
C ALA A 79 -10.51 11.11 -1.87
N GLY A 80 -10.79 9.91 -2.39
CA GLY A 80 -10.34 8.63 -1.82
C GLY A 80 -10.98 8.21 -0.48
N HIS A 81 -11.96 8.95 0.05
CA HIS A 81 -12.61 8.64 1.34
C HIS A 81 -14.04 8.14 1.10
N TRP A 82 -14.21 6.82 1.10
CA TRP A 82 -15.50 6.18 0.81
C TRP A 82 -16.31 5.85 2.08
N PHE A 83 -15.63 5.73 3.22
CA PHE A 83 -16.21 5.26 4.48
C PHE A 83 -15.90 6.22 5.64
N ALA A 84 -16.46 5.91 6.81
CA ALA A 84 -16.15 6.62 8.04
C ALA A 84 -14.65 6.55 8.35
N THR A 85 -14.07 7.69 8.74
CA THR A 85 -12.64 7.80 9.04
C THR A 85 -12.32 7.32 10.44
N SER A 86 -11.29 6.48 10.57
CA SER A 86 -10.70 6.13 11.87
C SER A 86 -9.83 7.26 12.42
N THR A 87 -9.55 7.25 13.73
CA THR A 87 -8.59 8.17 14.33
C THR A 87 -7.20 7.99 13.72
N PRO A 88 -6.56 9.05 13.20
CA PRO A 88 -5.24 8.94 12.60
C PRO A 88 -4.14 8.89 13.67
N ILE A 89 -3.07 8.13 13.42
CA ILE A 89 -1.84 8.18 14.25
C ILE A 89 -1.17 9.56 14.11
N ILE A 90 -1.16 10.11 12.88
CA ILE A 90 -0.73 11.50 12.65
C ILE A 90 -1.89 12.43 13.04
N GLY A 91 -1.84 12.92 14.28
CA GLY A 91 -2.92 13.70 14.88
C GLY A 91 -3.19 15.04 14.20
N LYS A 92 -4.38 15.60 14.47
CA LYS A 92 -4.79 16.92 13.97
C LYS A 92 -3.76 17.99 14.40
N GLY A 93 -3.35 18.82 13.46
CA GLY A 93 -2.38 19.89 13.71
C GLY A 93 -0.91 19.45 13.65
N ILE A 94 -0.65 18.20 13.28
CA ILE A 94 0.70 17.71 12.95
C ILE A 94 0.92 17.75 11.45
N MET A 95 2.04 18.31 11.02
CA MET A 95 2.58 18.17 9.67
C MET A 95 3.46 16.92 9.64
N PHE A 96 3.29 16.10 8.63
CA PHE A 96 4.10 14.92 8.37
C PHE A 96 4.44 14.90 6.88
N ALA A 97 5.73 14.85 6.56
CA ALA A 97 6.23 14.79 5.19
C ALA A 97 7.31 13.72 5.06
N VAL A 98 7.29 13.02 3.93
CA VAL A 98 8.35 12.09 3.53
C VAL A 98 8.91 12.57 2.20
N LYS A 99 10.18 12.97 2.19
CA LYS A 99 10.87 13.44 0.99
C LYS A 99 12.15 12.63 0.80
N GLU A 100 12.24 11.88 -0.30
CA GLU A 100 13.37 10.98 -0.58
C GLU A 100 13.65 10.03 0.60
N GLY A 101 12.60 9.35 1.06
CA GLY A 101 12.64 8.50 2.25
C GLY A 101 12.87 9.19 3.59
N ARG A 102 13.18 10.49 3.68
CA ARG A 102 13.40 11.19 4.96
C ARG A 102 12.11 11.79 5.51
N VAL A 103 11.84 11.52 6.79
CA VAL A 103 10.67 12.02 7.52
C VAL A 103 10.98 13.35 8.17
N THR A 104 10.12 14.35 7.91
CA THR A 104 10.10 15.61 8.65
C THR A 104 8.71 15.85 9.22
N THR A 105 8.67 16.33 10.46
CA THR A 105 7.42 16.66 11.13
C THR A 105 7.40 18.11 11.57
N GLY A 106 6.20 18.67 11.67
CA GLY A 106 5.97 20.03 12.15
C GLY A 106 4.74 20.07 13.03
N ILE A 107 4.66 21.05 13.91
CA ILE A 107 3.64 21.09 14.94
C ILE A 107 2.96 22.46 14.91
N SER A 108 1.62 22.46 14.86
CA SER A 108 0.81 23.67 14.99
C SER A 108 0.26 23.85 16.42
N SER A 109 -0.32 25.00 16.71
CA SER A 109 -0.87 25.32 18.04
C SER A 109 -2.03 24.40 18.47
N ILE A 110 -2.82 23.87 17.53
CA ILE A 110 -4.00 23.03 17.84
C ILE A 110 -3.64 21.57 18.18
N ALA A 111 -2.38 21.15 18.00
CA ALA A 111 -1.97 19.76 18.24
C ALA A 111 -1.99 19.41 19.74
N THR A 112 -2.55 18.24 20.07
CA THR A 112 -2.53 17.67 21.43
C THR A 112 -1.13 17.23 21.84
N ASP A 113 -0.83 17.19 23.13
CA ASP A 113 0.48 16.80 23.64
C ASP A 113 0.89 15.39 23.20
N ASP A 114 -0.04 14.43 23.20
CA ASP A 114 0.23 13.08 22.72
C ASP A 114 0.51 13.02 21.21
N SER A 115 -0.17 13.86 20.41
CA SER A 115 0.14 14.01 18.98
C SER A 115 1.53 14.61 18.76
N ARG A 116 1.96 15.55 19.62
CA ARG A 116 3.30 16.14 19.59
C ARG A 116 4.38 15.12 19.91
N LYS A 117 4.12 14.20 20.87
CA LYS A 117 5.04 13.10 21.18
C LYS A 117 5.27 12.21 19.97
N ILE A 118 4.20 11.77 19.29
CA ILE A 118 4.30 10.94 18.07
C ILE A 118 5.12 11.66 17.00
N ALA A 119 4.84 12.95 16.76
CA ALA A 119 5.58 13.75 15.78
C ALA A 119 7.08 13.85 16.13
N SER A 120 7.41 14.14 17.38
CA SER A 120 8.80 14.20 17.86
C SER A 120 9.55 12.89 17.63
N VAL A 121 8.91 11.76 17.92
CA VAL A 121 9.51 10.43 17.73
C VAL A 121 9.72 10.13 16.24
N LEU A 122 8.75 10.43 15.38
CA LEU A 122 8.85 10.19 13.94
C LEU A 122 9.83 11.12 13.23
N ASN A 123 10.13 12.29 13.80
CA ASN A 123 11.00 13.27 13.18
C ASN A 123 12.40 12.70 12.92
N SER A 124 12.96 13.01 11.75
CA SER A 124 14.28 12.55 11.29
C SER A 124 14.41 11.02 11.12
N ALA A 125 13.29 10.30 11.06
CA ALA A 125 13.30 8.90 10.65
C ALA A 125 13.51 8.74 9.13
N HIS A 126 13.93 7.55 8.71
CA HIS A 126 13.97 7.14 7.31
C HIS A 126 12.88 6.09 7.05
N TYR A 127 11.97 6.39 6.14
CA TYR A 127 10.92 5.49 5.68
C TYR A 127 11.46 4.46 4.67
N LEU A 128 11.04 3.20 4.81
CA LEU A 128 11.34 2.15 3.84
C LEU A 128 10.37 2.22 2.65
N GLU A 129 10.72 3.03 1.64
CA GLU A 129 9.93 3.23 0.43
C GLU A 129 9.63 1.91 -0.28
N LYS A 130 8.38 1.75 -0.75
CA LYS A 130 7.83 0.55 -1.42
C LYS A 130 7.83 -0.76 -0.62
N MET A 131 8.30 -0.76 0.64
CA MET A 131 8.35 -1.95 1.49
C MET A 131 7.35 -1.84 2.65
N HIS A 132 6.08 -1.58 2.34
CA HIS A 132 4.97 -1.65 3.28
C HIS A 132 4.02 -2.77 2.85
N TYR A 133 3.42 -3.47 3.82
CA TYR A 133 2.67 -4.69 3.54
C TYR A 133 1.45 -4.82 4.44
N SER A 134 0.50 -5.64 4.00
CA SER A 134 -0.67 -6.05 4.80
C SER A 134 -0.38 -7.35 5.53
N ILE A 135 0.06 -7.26 6.79
CA ILE A 135 0.51 -8.40 7.60
C ILE A 135 -0.53 -8.70 8.67
N GLU A 136 -1.14 -9.90 8.66
CA GLU A 136 -2.20 -10.28 9.60
C GLU A 136 -3.33 -9.22 9.70
N GLY A 137 -3.70 -8.62 8.55
CA GLY A 137 -4.71 -7.57 8.45
C GLY A 137 -4.26 -6.18 8.93
N LYS A 138 -2.96 -5.99 9.24
CA LYS A 138 -2.38 -4.70 9.61
C LYS A 138 -1.68 -4.04 8.43
N ASP A 139 -1.99 -2.78 8.18
CA ASP A 139 -1.27 -1.92 7.24
C ASP A 139 0.03 -1.45 7.89
N THR A 140 1.12 -2.16 7.61
CA THR A 140 2.38 -2.05 8.35
C THR A 140 3.42 -1.25 7.56
N HIS A 141 3.85 -0.13 8.15
CA HIS A 141 4.86 0.77 7.60
C HIS A 141 6.14 0.72 8.45
N TYR A 142 7.29 0.58 7.79
CA TYR A 142 8.60 0.48 8.45
C TYR A 142 9.43 1.75 8.32
N PHE A 143 10.03 2.15 9.44
CA PHE A 143 10.91 3.29 9.55
C PHE A 143 12.16 2.91 10.34
N VAL A 144 13.25 3.64 10.13
CA VAL A 144 14.47 3.53 10.94
C VAL A 144 14.90 4.89 11.48
N LYS A 145 15.52 4.90 12.67
CA LYS A 145 16.23 6.06 13.21
C LYS A 145 17.67 5.69 13.53
N ILE A 146 18.59 6.52 13.04
CA ILE A 146 20.02 6.40 13.34
C ILE A 146 20.29 7.22 14.61
N GLY A 147 20.53 6.54 15.72
CA GLY A 147 20.73 7.14 17.04
C GLY A 147 20.15 6.29 18.18
N SER A 148 20.30 6.78 19.41
CA SER A 148 19.69 6.16 20.59
C SER A 148 18.19 6.47 20.66
N ALA A 149 17.42 5.51 21.18
CA ALA A 149 16.00 5.69 21.47
C ALA A 149 15.75 6.52 22.75
N ASP A 150 16.76 6.77 23.58
CA ASP A 150 16.59 7.34 24.92
C ASP A 150 15.82 8.68 24.92
N SER A 151 16.17 9.58 23.99
CA SER A 151 15.48 10.88 23.83
C SER A 151 13.99 10.71 23.53
N ASP A 152 13.65 9.73 22.69
CA ASP A 152 12.28 9.44 22.28
C ASP A 152 11.51 8.70 23.39
N LEU A 153 12.17 7.84 24.15
CA LEU A 153 11.60 7.17 25.32
C LEU A 153 11.27 8.15 26.45
N VAL A 154 12.13 9.15 26.69
CA VAL A 154 11.85 10.26 27.60
C VAL A 154 10.62 11.03 27.13
N THR A 155 10.53 11.33 25.84
CA THR A 155 9.37 12.02 25.24
C THR A 155 8.06 11.23 25.42
N LEU A 156 8.11 9.91 25.24
CA LEU A 156 6.96 9.03 25.43
C LEU A 156 6.62 8.77 26.90
N ALA A 157 7.52 9.12 27.83
CA ALA A 157 7.46 8.80 29.25
C ALA A 157 7.18 7.31 29.49
N MET A 158 7.99 6.44 28.87
CA MET A 158 7.95 4.98 29.04
C MET A 158 9.32 4.34 28.73
N THR A 159 9.58 3.16 29.30
CA THR A 159 10.84 2.42 29.09
C THR A 159 10.66 1.11 28.30
N SER A 160 9.53 0.42 28.49
CA SER A 160 9.19 -0.83 27.80
C SER A 160 7.69 -1.11 27.90
N GLY A 161 7.20 -2.10 27.15
CA GLY A 161 5.81 -2.54 27.21
C GLY A 161 4.88 -1.67 26.37
N ARG A 162 3.57 -1.70 26.69
CA ARG A 162 2.53 -1.02 25.92
C ARG A 162 1.90 0.12 26.73
N LYS A 163 1.67 1.26 26.07
CA LYS A 163 0.96 2.44 26.59
C LYS A 163 -0.14 2.85 25.61
N VAL A 164 -1.29 3.28 26.11
CA VAL A 164 -2.38 3.83 25.29
C VAL A 164 -2.40 5.34 25.48
N LEU A 165 -2.40 6.10 24.39
CA LEU A 165 -2.49 7.56 24.39
C LEU A 165 -3.94 8.05 24.49
N ASP A 166 -4.14 9.34 24.72
CA ASP A 166 -5.46 9.99 24.80
C ASP A 166 -6.37 9.71 23.59
N SER A 167 -5.78 9.65 22.40
CA SER A 167 -6.39 9.36 21.11
C SER A 167 -6.78 7.90 20.92
N GLY A 168 -6.36 7.02 21.84
CA GLY A 168 -6.50 5.56 21.74
C GLY A 168 -5.39 4.88 20.93
N VAL A 169 -4.37 5.62 20.48
CA VAL A 169 -3.20 5.05 19.81
C VAL A 169 -2.39 4.22 20.79
N ASN A 170 -2.09 2.97 20.43
CA ASN A 170 -1.20 2.10 21.17
C ASN A 170 0.26 2.44 20.81
N VAL A 171 1.09 2.61 21.83
CA VAL A 171 2.55 2.72 21.71
C VAL A 171 3.16 1.49 22.36
N THR A 172 4.01 0.76 21.66
CA THR A 172 4.69 -0.42 22.20
C THR A 172 6.20 -0.30 22.03
N VAL A 173 6.93 -0.44 23.12
CA VAL A 173 8.40 -0.40 23.15
C VAL A 173 8.92 -1.79 23.49
N SER A 174 9.77 -2.33 22.63
CA SER A 174 10.38 -3.65 22.78
C SER A 174 11.84 -3.66 22.34
N GLN A 175 12.58 -4.68 22.77
CA GLN A 175 13.96 -4.90 22.34
C GLN A 175 14.12 -6.30 21.73
N PRO A 176 13.59 -6.53 20.52
CA PRO A 176 13.65 -7.82 19.87
C PRO A 176 15.11 -8.22 19.55
N THR A 177 15.36 -9.53 19.64
CA THR A 177 16.59 -10.15 19.16
C THR A 177 16.24 -11.02 17.97
N LEU A 178 16.77 -10.67 16.79
CA LEU A 178 16.48 -11.37 15.54
C LEU A 178 17.74 -11.98 14.96
N LEU A 179 17.57 -13.14 14.32
CA LEU A 179 18.59 -13.80 13.53
C LEU A 179 18.35 -13.45 12.06
N ILE A 180 19.20 -12.61 11.47
CA ILE A 180 19.12 -12.21 10.06
C ILE A 180 20.38 -12.72 9.37
N ASN A 181 20.23 -13.58 8.36
CA ASN A 181 21.36 -14.16 7.61
C ASN A 181 22.46 -14.76 8.52
N GLY A 182 22.06 -15.44 9.62
CA GLY A 182 22.98 -16.05 10.58
C GLY A 182 23.64 -15.07 11.57
N ARG A 183 23.32 -13.77 11.54
CA ARG A 183 23.79 -12.77 12.50
C ARG A 183 22.70 -12.41 13.49
N THR A 184 23.02 -12.48 14.78
CA THR A 184 22.13 -12.04 15.86
C THR A 184 22.21 -10.53 16.01
N ARG A 185 21.08 -9.84 15.82
CA ARG A 185 20.95 -8.39 15.98
C ARG A 185 19.91 -8.10 17.07
N ARG A 186 20.25 -7.26 18.04
CA ARG A 186 19.32 -6.72 19.04
C ARG A 186 19.19 -5.22 18.83
N PHE A 187 17.97 -4.71 18.81
CA PHE A 187 17.68 -3.29 18.58
C PHE A 187 16.48 -2.85 19.41
N THR A 188 16.35 -1.54 19.64
CA THR A 188 15.13 -0.96 20.23
C THR A 188 14.11 -0.74 19.13
N ASN A 189 12.87 -1.13 19.39
CA ASN A 189 11.74 -1.03 18.49
C ASN A 189 10.62 -0.23 19.16
N ILE A 190 10.13 0.81 18.49
CA ILE A 190 8.95 1.58 18.90
C ILE A 190 7.87 1.38 17.85
N GLU A 191 6.69 0.95 18.27
CA GLU A 191 5.54 0.74 17.41
C GLU A 191 4.38 1.66 17.81
N PHE A 192 3.79 2.34 16.82
CA PHE A 192 2.54 3.08 16.95
C PHE A 192 1.45 2.34 16.19
N GLN A 193 0.31 2.08 16.84
CA GLN A 193 -0.75 1.29 16.25
C GLN A 193 -2.14 1.84 16.58
N TYR A 194 -3.00 1.96 15.57
CA TYR A 194 -4.42 2.26 15.74
C TYR A 194 -5.25 1.50 14.70
N SER A 195 -6.24 0.73 15.14
CA SER A 195 -7.05 -0.14 14.27
C SER A 195 -6.20 -1.07 13.39
N THR A 196 -6.17 -0.89 12.07
CA THR A 196 -5.34 -1.65 11.14
C THR A 196 -3.98 -1.00 10.87
N LEU A 197 -3.85 0.32 11.04
CA LEU A 197 -2.61 1.04 10.77
C LEU A 197 -1.56 0.76 11.84
N LEU A 198 -0.35 0.39 11.40
CA LEU A 198 0.80 0.09 12.24
C LEU A 198 2.06 0.76 11.67
N ILE A 199 2.70 1.59 12.48
CA ILE A 199 3.95 2.27 12.17
C ILE A 199 5.03 1.71 13.08
N ASN A 200 6.05 1.10 12.49
CA ASN A 200 7.15 0.45 13.20
C ASN A 200 8.45 1.23 12.99
N ILE A 201 9.18 1.53 14.07
CA ILE A 201 10.43 2.29 14.05
C ILE A 201 11.54 1.46 14.70
N ARG A 202 12.52 1.05 13.89
CA ARG A 202 13.76 0.41 14.37
C ARG A 202 14.84 1.45 14.64
N TYR A 203 15.47 1.36 15.81
CA TYR A 203 16.63 2.18 16.16
C TYR A 203 17.93 1.41 15.91
N GLY A 204 18.92 2.08 15.34
CA GLY A 204 20.27 1.55 15.15
C GLY A 204 21.30 2.66 15.22
N LEU A 205 22.57 2.31 15.48
CA LEU A 205 23.65 3.29 15.65
C LEU A 205 24.50 3.46 14.39
N THR A 206 24.41 2.51 13.47
CA THR A 206 25.30 2.41 12.31
C THR A 206 24.59 2.85 11.02
N ALA A 207 25.37 3.32 10.04
CA ALA A 207 24.81 3.82 8.78
C ALA A 207 24.10 2.72 7.96
N ASP A 208 24.50 1.45 8.12
CA ASP A 208 23.88 0.28 7.49
C ASP A 208 22.51 -0.10 8.09
N THR A 209 22.04 0.57 9.14
CA THR A 209 20.76 0.28 9.80
C THR A 209 19.59 0.24 8.81
N LEU A 210 19.56 1.17 7.84
CA LEU A 210 18.52 1.21 6.82
C LEU A 210 18.56 -0.03 5.91
N ASP A 211 19.75 -0.40 5.43
CA ASP A 211 19.91 -1.54 4.52
C ASP A 211 19.67 -2.88 5.25
N GLU A 212 20.07 -2.97 6.52
CA GLU A 212 19.74 -4.11 7.37
C GLU A 212 18.24 -4.25 7.59
N GLU A 213 17.51 -3.15 7.76
CA GLU A 213 16.07 -3.20 7.93
C GLU A 213 15.35 -3.58 6.64
N LYS A 214 15.81 -3.06 5.49
CA LYS A 214 15.32 -3.50 4.18
C LYS A 214 15.51 -5.00 3.99
N ALA A 215 16.71 -5.51 4.25
CA ALA A 215 17.01 -6.94 4.15
C ALA A 215 16.13 -7.77 5.09
N ARG A 216 15.92 -7.31 6.34
CA ARG A 216 15.06 -7.96 7.32
C ARG A 216 13.62 -8.07 6.86
N VAL A 217 13.05 -6.94 6.42
CA VAL A 217 11.66 -6.85 6.02
C VAL A 217 11.40 -7.70 4.77
N LEU A 218 12.31 -7.69 3.80
CA LEU A 218 12.24 -8.54 2.61
C LEU A 218 12.37 -10.03 2.93
N ASP A 219 13.24 -10.42 3.85
CA ASP A 219 13.35 -11.82 4.28
C ASP A 219 12.07 -12.29 4.99
N GLN A 220 11.50 -11.48 5.88
CA GLN A 220 10.22 -11.79 6.51
C GLN A 220 9.07 -11.86 5.50
N ALA A 221 9.06 -10.96 4.50
CA ALA A 221 8.08 -11.00 3.41
C ALA A 221 8.21 -12.28 2.58
N ARG A 222 9.45 -12.67 2.24
CA ARG A 222 9.74 -13.93 1.56
C ARG A 222 9.25 -15.14 2.34
N GLN A 223 9.49 -15.19 3.66
CA GLN A 223 9.00 -16.27 4.51
C GLN A 223 7.47 -16.38 4.47
N ARG A 224 6.75 -15.25 4.49
CA ARG A 224 5.28 -15.21 4.34
C ARG A 224 4.85 -15.69 2.94
N ALA A 225 5.48 -15.22 1.88
CA ALA A 225 5.18 -15.63 0.51
C ALA A 225 5.35 -17.15 0.33
N LEU A 226 6.47 -17.70 0.78
CA LEU A 226 6.77 -19.13 0.70
C LEU A 226 5.81 -19.96 1.56
N GLY A 227 5.58 -19.53 2.81
CA GLY A 227 4.63 -20.19 3.70
C GLY A 227 3.24 -20.29 3.08
N SER A 228 2.72 -19.18 2.54
CA SER A 228 1.41 -19.12 1.90
C SER A 228 1.36 -19.89 0.57
N ALA A 229 2.40 -19.80 -0.27
CA ALA A 229 2.47 -20.51 -1.53
C ALA A 229 2.46 -22.03 -1.33
N TRP A 230 3.29 -22.55 -0.42
CA TRP A 230 3.32 -23.97 -0.10
C TRP A 230 2.02 -24.47 0.53
N ALA A 231 1.42 -23.69 1.43
CA ALA A 231 0.12 -24.05 2.02
C ALA A 231 -0.99 -24.14 0.97
N LYS A 232 -1.03 -23.19 0.01
CA LYS A 232 -1.96 -23.23 -1.12
C LYS A 232 -1.71 -24.43 -2.03
N GLU A 233 -0.46 -24.75 -2.30
CA GLU A 233 -0.09 -25.90 -3.13
C GLU A 233 -0.46 -27.24 -2.47
N GLN A 234 -0.21 -27.37 -1.16
CA GLN A 234 -0.66 -28.52 -0.38
C GLN A 234 -2.18 -28.64 -0.38
N GLN A 235 -2.91 -27.53 -0.25
CA GLN A 235 -4.37 -27.54 -0.31
C GLN A 235 -4.89 -27.95 -1.69
N LYS A 236 -4.30 -27.48 -2.80
CA LYS A 236 -4.66 -27.94 -4.15
C LYS A 236 -4.49 -29.46 -4.29
N ALA A 237 -3.39 -30.00 -3.78
CA ALA A 237 -3.15 -31.44 -3.79
C ALA A 237 -4.20 -32.23 -2.98
N ARG A 238 -4.65 -31.69 -1.84
CA ARG A 238 -5.74 -32.26 -1.02
C ARG A 238 -7.08 -32.21 -1.74
N ASP A 239 -7.37 -31.10 -2.40
CA ASP A 239 -8.62 -30.88 -3.15
C ASP A 239 -8.65 -31.64 -4.49
N GLY A 240 -7.56 -32.29 -4.89
CA GLY A 240 -7.44 -32.91 -6.21
C GLY A 240 -7.39 -31.91 -7.37
N ARG A 241 -7.11 -30.64 -7.10
CA ARG A 241 -6.96 -29.58 -8.12
C ARG A 241 -5.57 -29.61 -8.74
N GLU A 242 -5.47 -29.10 -9.97
CA GLU A 242 -4.18 -28.92 -10.63
C GLU A 242 -3.28 -27.95 -9.85
N GLY A 243 -2.02 -28.37 -9.66
CA GLY A 243 -0.98 -27.60 -8.99
C GLY A 243 -0.47 -26.42 -9.82
N SER A 244 0.36 -25.58 -9.21
CA SER A 244 1.16 -24.59 -9.97
C SER A 244 2.24 -25.26 -10.83
N ARG A 245 2.64 -26.48 -10.48
CA ARG A 245 3.56 -27.33 -11.22
C ARG A 245 3.00 -28.75 -11.31
N VAL A 246 3.43 -29.49 -12.33
CA VAL A 246 3.18 -30.93 -12.41
C VAL A 246 4.06 -31.65 -11.37
N TRP A 247 3.41 -32.24 -10.37
CA TRP A 247 4.02 -33.09 -9.36
C TRP A 247 3.81 -34.56 -9.71
N THR A 248 4.87 -35.36 -9.59
CA THR A 248 4.74 -36.82 -9.65
C THR A 248 3.96 -37.36 -8.45
N ASP A 249 3.48 -38.60 -8.52
CA ASP A 249 2.71 -39.19 -7.41
C ASP A 249 3.49 -39.22 -6.09
N GLY A 250 4.79 -39.51 -6.15
CA GLY A 250 5.68 -39.49 -4.98
C GLY A 250 5.84 -38.08 -4.39
N GLU A 251 6.07 -37.07 -5.24
CA GLU A 251 6.17 -35.66 -4.81
C GLU A 251 4.86 -35.14 -4.23
N LYS A 252 3.72 -35.52 -4.84
CA LYS A 252 2.39 -35.16 -4.35
C LYS A 252 2.14 -35.77 -2.97
N GLN A 253 2.49 -37.03 -2.74
CA GLN A 253 2.40 -37.66 -1.42
C GLN A 253 3.32 -36.98 -0.41
N GLN A 254 4.54 -36.61 -0.81
CA GLN A 254 5.45 -35.86 0.04
C GLN A 254 4.85 -34.51 0.45
N LEU A 255 4.33 -33.74 -0.51
CA LEU A 255 3.66 -32.47 -0.27
C LEU A 255 2.47 -32.61 0.69
N LEU A 256 1.65 -33.65 0.53
CA LEU A 256 0.50 -33.91 1.42
C LEU A 256 0.95 -34.19 2.86
N ASN A 257 2.02 -34.98 3.03
CA ASN A 257 2.50 -35.43 4.33
C ASN A 257 3.33 -34.38 5.08
N THR A 258 4.22 -33.66 4.39
CA THR A 258 5.19 -32.76 5.02
C THR A 258 4.93 -31.28 4.75
N GLY A 259 4.12 -30.94 3.73
CA GLY A 259 3.89 -29.57 3.29
C GLY A 259 5.02 -28.97 2.44
N ARG A 260 6.04 -29.77 2.07
CA ARG A 260 7.18 -29.37 1.22
C ARG A 260 7.61 -30.55 0.34
N VAL A 261 8.21 -30.28 -0.81
CA VAL A 261 8.80 -31.32 -1.68
C VAL A 261 10.32 -31.18 -1.67
N GLN A 262 11.04 -32.28 -1.40
CA GLN A 262 12.49 -32.24 -1.30
C GLN A 262 13.13 -31.91 -2.66
N GLY A 263 14.13 -31.03 -2.65
CA GLY A 263 14.82 -30.56 -3.86
C GLY A 263 14.10 -29.44 -4.61
N TYR A 264 12.93 -29.01 -4.12
CA TYR A 264 12.19 -27.86 -4.65
C TYR A 264 12.22 -26.70 -3.67
N GLU A 265 12.36 -25.50 -4.23
CA GLU A 265 12.25 -24.25 -3.47
C GLU A 265 11.40 -23.24 -4.24
N GLY A 266 10.80 -22.30 -3.52
CA GLY A 266 10.06 -21.19 -4.12
C GLY A 266 10.98 -20.04 -4.50
N TYR A 267 10.82 -19.57 -5.74
CA TYR A 267 11.53 -18.43 -6.30
C TYR A 267 10.56 -17.40 -6.84
N TYR A 268 10.93 -16.12 -6.79
CA TYR A 268 10.11 -15.07 -7.36
C TYR A 268 10.02 -15.18 -8.89
N VAL A 269 8.83 -14.98 -9.44
CA VAL A 269 8.61 -14.84 -10.89
C VAL A 269 9.04 -13.45 -11.34
N LEU A 270 8.48 -12.41 -10.75
CA LEU A 270 8.91 -11.02 -10.92
C LEU A 270 10.00 -10.67 -9.90
N PRO A 271 11.14 -10.08 -10.33
CA PRO A 271 12.28 -9.82 -9.45
C PRO A 271 11.93 -8.84 -8.33
N VAL A 272 12.17 -9.23 -7.08
CA VAL A 272 11.79 -8.46 -5.89
C VAL A 272 12.58 -7.15 -5.77
N GLU A 273 13.75 -7.07 -6.41
CA GLU A 273 14.58 -5.86 -6.46
C GLU A 273 13.89 -4.73 -7.25
N GLN A 274 13.05 -5.08 -8.23
CA GLN A 274 12.27 -4.13 -9.03
C GLN A 274 10.84 -3.98 -8.51
N TYR A 275 10.27 -5.05 -7.94
CA TYR A 275 8.90 -5.13 -7.43
C TYR A 275 8.87 -5.52 -5.94
N PRO A 276 9.45 -4.71 -5.03
CA PRO A 276 9.47 -5.02 -3.60
C PRO A 276 8.07 -5.11 -2.99
N GLU A 277 7.09 -4.41 -3.56
CA GLU A 277 5.68 -4.49 -3.16
C GLU A 277 5.05 -5.89 -3.34
N LEU A 278 5.68 -6.77 -4.14
CA LEU A 278 5.25 -8.16 -4.35
C LEU A 278 6.00 -9.16 -3.46
N ALA A 279 6.83 -8.71 -2.51
CA ALA A 279 7.71 -9.58 -1.74
C ALA A 279 6.98 -10.61 -0.87
N ASP A 280 5.77 -10.32 -0.36
CA ASP A 280 4.96 -11.30 0.38
C ASP A 280 3.83 -11.94 -0.45
N SER A 281 3.80 -11.68 -1.76
CA SER A 281 2.80 -12.23 -2.67
C SER A 281 3.09 -13.69 -3.02
N SER A 282 2.31 -14.61 -2.44
CA SER A 282 2.36 -16.04 -2.80
C SER A 282 2.11 -16.34 -4.29
N SER A 283 1.36 -15.50 -5.00
CA SER A 283 1.13 -15.66 -6.45
C SER A 283 2.32 -15.23 -7.31
N ASN A 284 3.30 -14.54 -6.71
CA ASN A 284 4.58 -14.23 -7.34
C ASN A 284 5.64 -15.32 -7.09
N ILE A 285 5.28 -16.46 -6.49
CA ILE A 285 6.20 -17.58 -6.23
C ILE A 285 5.97 -18.71 -7.23
N GLN A 286 7.07 -19.25 -7.77
CA GLN A 286 7.11 -20.48 -8.56
C GLN A 286 8.04 -21.51 -7.92
N PHE A 287 7.67 -22.79 -7.95
CA PHE A 287 8.48 -23.87 -7.40
C PHE A 287 9.40 -24.46 -8.46
N LEU A 288 10.71 -24.45 -8.22
CA LEU A 288 11.72 -24.94 -9.15
C LEU A 288 12.72 -25.85 -8.44
N ARG A 289 13.34 -26.76 -9.19
CA ARG A 289 14.51 -27.50 -8.71
C ARG A 289 15.78 -26.66 -8.88
N GLN A 290 16.82 -26.95 -8.08
CA GLN A 290 18.12 -26.28 -8.20
C GLN A 290 18.69 -26.30 -9.63
N ASN A 291 18.46 -27.40 -10.36
CA ASN A 291 18.95 -27.61 -11.73
C ASN A 291 18.24 -26.72 -12.77
N GLU A 292 17.10 -26.12 -12.43
CA GLU A 292 16.28 -25.29 -13.31
C GLU A 292 16.61 -23.79 -13.16
N MET A 293 17.42 -23.41 -12.16
CA MET A 293 17.74 -22.01 -11.85
C MET A 293 18.56 -21.28 -12.93
N GLY A 294 19.37 -22.00 -13.71
CA GLY A 294 20.30 -21.42 -14.69
C GLY A 294 19.74 -21.20 -16.10
N LYS A 295 18.43 -21.46 -16.32
CA LYS A 295 17.77 -21.25 -17.63
C LYS A 295 17.02 -19.90 -17.72
N ARG A 296 17.33 -18.97 -16.82
CA ARG A 296 16.77 -17.61 -16.77
C ARG A 296 17.62 -16.63 -17.57
#